data_AF-A0A1Q8ZTJ6-F1
#
_entry.id   AF-A0A1Q8ZTJ6-F1
#
_cell.length_a   1.000
_cell.length_b   1.000
_cell.length_c   1.000
_cell.angle_alpha   90.00
_cell.angle_beta   90.00
_cell.angle_gamma   90.00
#
_symmetry.space_group_name_H-M   'P 1'
#
loop_
_entity.id
_entity.type
_entity.pdbx_description
1 polymer ?
#
loop_
_entity_poly.entity_id
_entity_poly.type
_entity_poly.pdbx_seq_one_letter_code
_entity_poly.pdbx_strand_id
1 'polypeptide(L)'
;MPALKRFPGLDFSDPGSFQVVSEESDGLSFKSLNWLTVLGDQVANHLGDKTALREKLGSSCPVHAFDGGIVVQAGDEPQLGDNNRGIVLDDYRRVAKALKPVRFEDYKLGMIALPEPYDSVEETLNWIRRFD
;
A
#
# COMPACT_ATOMS: atom_id res chain seq x y z
N MET A 1 17.24 -3.24 -3.81
CA MET A 1 17.41 -2.65 -2.45
C MET A 1 17.34 -3.74 -1.38
N PRO A 2 18.46 -4.16 -0.78
CA PRO A 2 18.50 -5.31 0.12
C PRO A 2 17.63 -5.15 1.40
N ALA A 3 17.61 -3.96 2.00
CA ALA A 3 16.85 -3.72 3.24
C ALA A 3 15.34 -3.81 3.03
N LEU A 4 14.81 -3.22 1.96
CA LEU A 4 13.38 -3.21 1.66
C LEU A 4 12.85 -4.59 1.27
N LYS A 5 13.64 -5.41 0.56
CA LYS A 5 13.28 -6.80 0.26
C LYS A 5 13.25 -7.68 1.52
N ARG A 6 14.08 -7.36 2.52
CA ARG A 6 14.11 -8.07 3.80
C ARG A 6 12.99 -7.63 4.74
N PHE A 7 12.79 -6.31 4.89
CA PHE A 7 11.87 -5.71 5.84
C PHE A 7 10.70 -5.03 5.11
N PRO A 8 9.65 -5.78 4.73
CA PRO A 8 8.57 -5.25 3.90
C PRO A 8 7.74 -4.16 4.58
N GLY A 9 7.80 -4.05 5.91
CA GLY A 9 7.14 -2.99 6.67
C GLY A 9 7.79 -1.61 6.52
N LEU A 10 9.03 -1.53 6.03
CA LEU A 10 9.65 -0.25 5.65
C LEU A 10 9.02 0.27 4.36
N ASP A 11 8.72 1.57 4.29
CA ASP A 11 8.27 2.17 3.04
C ASP A 11 9.46 2.66 2.20
N PHE A 12 9.25 2.64 0.89
CA PHE A 12 10.07 3.40 -0.05
C PHE A 12 9.29 4.66 -0.42
N SER A 13 9.76 5.79 0.07
CA SER A 13 9.17 7.09 -0.22
C SER A 13 9.93 7.75 -1.36
N ASP A 14 9.37 7.68 -2.57
CA ASP A 14 9.69 8.62 -3.65
C ASP A 14 8.40 9.33 -4.08
N PRO A 15 8.08 10.49 -3.48
CA PRO A 15 6.81 11.16 -3.71
C PRO A 15 6.72 11.77 -5.13
N GLY A 16 7.84 12.13 -5.75
CA GLY A 16 7.86 12.82 -7.04
C GLY A 16 7.37 11.94 -8.20
N SER A 17 7.86 10.71 -8.27
CA SER A 17 7.48 9.77 -9.33
C SER A 17 6.02 9.30 -9.19
N PHE A 18 5.53 9.12 -7.96
CA PHE A 18 4.13 8.72 -7.74
C PHE A 18 3.15 9.84 -8.08
N GLN A 19 3.42 11.06 -7.63
CA GLN A 19 2.51 12.19 -7.85
C GLN A 19 2.27 12.42 -9.34
N VAL A 20 3.34 12.54 -10.14
CA VAL A 20 3.26 12.78 -11.59
C VAL A 20 2.49 11.68 -12.30
N VAL A 21 2.80 10.41 -12.01
CA VAL A 21 2.20 9.27 -12.71
C VAL A 21 0.75 9.02 -12.28
N SER A 22 0.39 9.33 -11.02
CA SER A 22 -0.99 9.23 -10.55
C SER A 22 -1.89 10.35 -11.08
N GLU A 23 -1.37 11.57 -11.26
CA GLU A 23 -2.10 12.71 -11.81
C GLU A 23 -2.45 12.51 -13.29
N GLU A 24 -1.68 11.71 -14.03
CA GLU A 24 -1.99 11.30 -15.41
C GLU A 24 -3.12 10.23 -15.49
N SER A 25 -3.56 9.69 -14.34
CA SER A 25 -4.68 8.75 -14.24
C SER A 25 -5.96 9.47 -13.77
N ASP A 26 -6.79 8.83 -12.93
CA ASP A 26 -7.96 9.48 -12.31
C ASP A 26 -7.63 10.19 -10.99
N GLY A 27 -6.42 10.00 -10.45
CA GLY A 27 -5.98 10.54 -9.16
C GLY A 27 -6.67 9.90 -7.95
N LEU A 28 -7.43 8.81 -8.14
CA LEU A 28 -8.28 8.17 -7.13
C LEU A 28 -7.65 6.89 -6.58
N SER A 29 -6.33 6.91 -6.34
CA SER A 29 -5.59 5.75 -5.87
C SER A 29 -4.52 6.11 -4.86
N PHE A 30 -4.11 5.16 -4.02
CA PHE A 30 -2.96 5.30 -3.14
C PHE A 30 -1.73 4.52 -3.67
N LYS A 31 -0.53 4.99 -3.33
CA LYS A 31 0.76 4.40 -3.75
C LYS A 31 0.94 2.97 -3.24
N SER A 32 1.01 2.83 -1.92
CA SER A 32 1.40 1.60 -1.27
C SER A 32 0.87 1.52 0.16
N LEU A 33 0.71 0.30 0.65
CA LEU A 33 0.25 0.05 2.01
C LEU A 33 1.36 0.37 3.02
N ASN A 34 0.98 0.97 4.14
CA ASN A 34 1.81 1.15 5.33
C ASN A 34 1.00 0.76 6.58
N TRP A 35 1.63 0.82 7.78
CA TRP A 35 0.95 0.55 9.05
C TRP A 35 -0.34 1.36 9.20
N LEU A 36 -0.25 2.66 8.90
CA LEU A 36 -1.40 3.56 8.77
C LEU A 36 -1.49 3.99 7.30
N THR A 37 -2.63 3.74 6.68
CA THR A 37 -2.92 4.17 5.31
C THR A 37 -4.10 5.13 5.33
N VAL A 38 -3.83 6.39 4.99
CA VAL A 38 -4.84 7.46 4.96
C VAL A 38 -5.44 7.53 3.56
N LEU A 39 -6.77 7.47 3.48
CA LEU A 39 -7.52 7.56 2.24
C LEU A 39 -8.52 8.71 2.35
N GLY A 40 -8.42 9.68 1.45
CA GLY A 40 -9.45 10.72 1.31
C GLY A 40 -10.76 10.12 0.83
N ASP A 41 -11.89 10.80 1.08
CA ASP A 41 -13.22 10.29 0.76
C ASP A 41 -13.39 9.92 -0.72
N GLN A 42 -12.76 10.68 -1.62
CA GLN A 42 -12.79 10.38 -3.05
C GLN A 42 -12.23 8.98 -3.34
N VAL A 43 -11.12 8.58 -2.71
CA VAL A 43 -10.53 7.23 -2.84
C VAL A 43 -11.34 6.21 -2.05
N ALA A 44 -11.68 6.52 -0.79
CA ALA A 44 -12.35 5.60 0.12
C ALA A 44 -13.73 5.16 -0.39
N ASN A 45 -14.47 6.02 -1.09
CA ASN A 45 -15.79 5.69 -1.63
C ASN A 45 -15.73 4.59 -2.72
N HIS A 46 -14.58 4.42 -3.40
CA HIS A 46 -14.39 3.33 -4.38
C HIS A 46 -14.22 1.96 -3.72
N LEU A 47 -13.96 1.90 -2.41
CA LEU A 47 -13.96 0.64 -1.64
C LEU A 47 -15.37 0.12 -1.36
N GLY A 48 -16.40 0.93 -1.61
CA GLY A 48 -17.79 0.60 -1.32
C GLY A 48 -18.16 0.85 0.14
N ASP A 49 -18.88 -0.10 0.75
CA ASP A 49 -19.43 0.07 2.11
C ASP A 49 -18.34 0.02 3.19
N LYS A 50 -18.18 1.14 3.90
CA LYS A 50 -17.25 1.29 5.03
C LYS A 50 -17.57 0.33 6.20
N THR A 51 -18.80 -0.15 6.34
CA THR A 51 -19.20 -1.16 7.34
C THR A 51 -18.67 -2.53 6.96
N ALA A 52 -18.93 -2.97 5.72
CA ALA A 52 -18.39 -4.21 5.18
C ALA A 52 -16.85 -4.23 5.19
N LEU A 53 -16.21 -3.07 4.92
CA LEU A 53 -14.75 -2.93 5.04
C LEU A 53 -14.28 -3.21 6.48
N ARG A 54 -14.95 -2.64 7.49
CA ARG A 54 -14.62 -2.87 8.90
C ARG A 54 -14.79 -4.33 9.31
N GLU A 55 -15.87 -4.97 8.88
CA GLU A 55 -16.12 -6.39 9.16
C GLU A 55 -15.04 -7.28 8.53
N LYS A 56 -14.63 -7.00 7.29
CA LYS A 56 -13.57 -7.74 6.58
C LYS A 56 -12.21 -7.61 7.27
N LEU A 57 -11.93 -6.46 7.86
CA LEU A 57 -10.65 -6.16 8.50
C LEU A 57 -10.58 -6.67 9.95
N GLY A 58 -11.71 -6.64 10.66
CA GLY A 58 -11.81 -7.07 12.05
C GLY A 58 -11.12 -6.12 13.02
N SER A 59 -11.12 -6.49 14.31
CA SER A 59 -10.61 -5.62 15.38
C SER A 59 -9.10 -5.40 15.35
N SER A 60 -8.30 -6.31 14.75
CA SER A 60 -6.85 -6.13 14.61
C SER A 60 -6.47 -5.10 13.53
N CYS A 61 -7.41 -4.70 12.67
CA CYS A 61 -7.17 -3.74 11.59
C CYS A 61 -8.24 -2.64 11.60
N PRO A 62 -8.26 -1.76 12.63
CA PRO A 62 -9.33 -0.79 12.78
C PRO A 62 -9.35 0.24 11.65
N VAL A 63 -10.57 0.69 11.32
CA VAL A 63 -10.81 1.77 10.35
C VAL A 63 -11.36 2.99 11.09
N HIS A 64 -10.52 4.00 11.22
CA HIS A 64 -10.83 5.26 11.87
C HIS A 64 -11.39 6.25 10.86
N ALA A 65 -12.52 6.90 11.16
CA ALA A 65 -13.08 7.94 10.32
C ALA A 65 -12.64 9.33 10.78
N PHE A 66 -12.45 10.24 9.85
CA PHE A 66 -12.22 11.66 10.12
C PHE A 66 -12.92 12.51 9.05
N ASP A 67 -12.98 13.83 9.26
CA ASP A 67 -13.58 14.74 8.27
C ASP A 67 -12.73 14.76 6.99
N GLY A 68 -13.29 14.20 5.91
CA GLY A 68 -12.63 14.07 4.62
C GLY A 68 -12.02 12.71 4.31
N GLY A 69 -12.18 11.68 5.16
CA GLY A 69 -11.71 10.33 4.81
C GLY A 69 -11.67 9.28 5.92
N ILE A 70 -10.80 8.28 5.71
CA ILE A 70 -10.55 7.19 6.66
C ILE A 70 -9.05 6.91 6.83
N VAL A 71 -8.68 6.40 8.00
CA VAL A 71 -7.36 5.79 8.25
C VAL A 71 -7.57 4.31 8.47
N VAL A 72 -6.91 3.48 7.66
CA VAL A 72 -6.90 2.03 7.84
C VAL A 72 -5.59 1.63 8.49
N GLN A 73 -5.69 0.96 9.64
CA GLN A 73 -4.56 0.51 10.43
C GLN A 73 -4.32 -0.99 10.24
N ALA A 74 -3.06 -1.42 10.10
CA ALA A 74 -2.67 -2.81 9.92
C ALA A 74 -1.99 -3.36 11.18
N GLY A 75 -2.77 -3.90 12.13
CA GLY A 75 -2.25 -4.39 13.40
C GLY A 75 -2.12 -3.30 14.47
N ASP A 76 -1.92 -3.73 15.71
CA ASP A 76 -1.90 -2.83 16.88
C ASP A 76 -0.68 -1.91 16.93
N GLU A 77 0.43 -2.32 16.30
CA GLU A 77 1.70 -1.59 16.29
C GLU A 77 2.40 -1.70 14.92
N PRO A 78 3.25 -0.72 14.55
CA PRO A 78 4.01 -0.78 13.32
C PRO A 78 5.00 -1.95 13.36
N GLN A 79 5.01 -2.77 12.31
CA GLN A 79 5.90 -3.91 12.19
C GLN A 79 6.81 -3.76 10.97
N LEU A 80 8.06 -4.24 11.09
CA LEU A 80 9.02 -4.29 9.98
C LEU A 80 8.90 -5.56 9.14
N GLY A 81 8.45 -6.67 9.75
CA GLY A 81 8.58 -8.02 9.19
C GLY A 81 10.04 -8.45 9.10
N ASP A 82 10.31 -9.64 8.56
CA ASP A 82 11.65 -10.08 8.13
C ASP A 82 11.49 -11.30 7.22
N ASN A 83 11.49 -11.09 5.91
CA ASN A 83 11.33 -12.14 4.90
C ASN A 83 12.44 -13.20 5.00
N ASN A 84 13.66 -12.83 5.38
CA ASN A 84 14.76 -13.78 5.52
C ASN A 84 14.60 -14.69 6.76
N ARG A 85 13.79 -14.26 7.73
CA ARG A 85 13.47 -15.04 8.94
C ARG A 85 12.06 -15.63 8.92
N GLY A 86 11.32 -15.44 7.82
CA GLY A 86 9.92 -15.88 7.71
C GLY A 86 8.95 -15.14 8.62
N ILE A 87 9.28 -13.92 9.08
CA ILE A 87 8.38 -13.09 9.89
C ILE A 87 7.43 -12.35 8.93
N VAL A 88 6.22 -12.90 8.80
CA VAL A 88 5.17 -12.40 7.90
C VAL A 88 4.29 -11.37 8.61
N LEU A 89 3.79 -10.40 7.86
CA LEU A 89 2.89 -9.34 8.35
C LEU A 89 1.43 -9.61 7.96
N ASP A 90 0.77 -10.56 8.63
CA ASP A 90 -0.57 -11.03 8.23
C ASP A 90 -1.64 -9.92 8.22
N ASP A 91 -1.62 -9.01 9.19
CA ASP A 91 -2.54 -7.86 9.21
C ASP A 91 -2.30 -6.92 8.01
N TYR A 92 -1.04 -6.73 7.60
CA TYR A 92 -0.71 -5.94 6.41
C TYR A 92 -1.24 -6.65 5.15
N ARG A 93 -1.11 -7.97 5.05
CA ARG A 93 -1.67 -8.73 3.91
C ARG A 93 -3.20 -8.65 3.87
N ARG A 94 -3.85 -8.69 5.04
CA ARG A 94 -5.30 -8.53 5.16
C ARG A 94 -5.74 -7.15 4.66
N VAL A 95 -5.08 -6.08 5.10
CA VAL A 95 -5.37 -4.72 4.65
C VAL A 95 -5.04 -4.54 3.16
N ALA A 96 -3.91 -5.07 2.68
CA ALA A 96 -3.55 -5.02 1.25
C ALA A 96 -4.66 -5.64 0.37
N LYS A 97 -5.17 -6.81 0.76
CA LYS A 97 -6.29 -7.46 0.08
C LYS A 97 -7.61 -6.67 0.16
N ALA A 98 -7.80 -5.89 1.22
CA ALA A 98 -8.98 -5.03 1.37
C ALA A 98 -8.89 -3.78 0.49
N LEU A 99 -7.70 -3.18 0.40
CA LEU A 99 -7.46 -1.92 -0.32
C LEU A 99 -7.04 -2.09 -1.78
N LYS A 100 -6.77 -3.33 -2.22
CA LYS A 100 -6.38 -3.64 -3.61
C LYS A 100 -7.17 -2.92 -4.70
N PRO A 101 -8.52 -2.76 -4.62
CA PRO A 101 -9.29 -2.07 -5.66
C PRO A 101 -8.92 -0.60 -5.90
N VAL A 102 -8.28 0.06 -4.93
CA VAL A 102 -7.92 1.50 -4.99
C VAL A 102 -6.40 1.70 -4.89
N ARG A 103 -5.61 0.63 -5.04
CA ARG A 103 -4.15 0.72 -5.11
C ARG A 103 -3.74 1.07 -6.54
N PHE A 104 -2.88 2.06 -6.68
CA PHE A 104 -2.36 2.43 -7.99
C PHE A 104 -1.40 1.34 -8.51
N GLU A 105 -1.67 0.80 -9.70
CA GLU A 105 -0.79 -0.20 -10.34
C GLU A 105 -0.43 0.14 -11.80
N ASP A 106 -0.93 1.25 -12.36
CA ASP A 106 -0.70 1.62 -13.78
C ASP A 106 0.59 2.41 -14.02
N TYR A 107 1.70 1.96 -13.43
CA TYR A 107 3.02 2.59 -13.57
C TYR A 107 3.56 2.44 -14.99
N LYS A 108 3.81 3.57 -15.69
CA LYS A 108 4.52 3.59 -16.99
C LYS A 108 6.04 3.69 -16.85
N LEU A 109 6.50 4.26 -15.73
CA LEU A 109 7.89 4.39 -15.34
C LEU A 109 8.08 3.82 -13.94
N GLY A 110 9.19 3.11 -13.72
CA GLY A 110 9.49 2.53 -12.42
C GLY A 110 9.87 3.60 -11.40
N MET A 111 9.26 3.56 -10.22
CA MET A 111 9.67 4.37 -9.07
C MET A 111 11.05 3.95 -8.55
N ILE A 112 11.42 2.68 -8.77
CA ILE A 112 12.70 2.12 -8.36
C ILE A 112 13.61 2.10 -9.58
N ALA A 113 14.51 3.07 -9.68
CA ALA A 113 15.49 3.13 -10.76
C ALA A 113 16.50 1.98 -10.63
N LEU A 114 16.58 1.15 -11.67
CA LEU A 114 17.52 0.03 -11.75
C LEU A 114 18.41 0.18 -13.00
N PRO A 115 19.66 -0.31 -12.95
CA PRO A 115 20.50 -0.37 -14.14
C PRO A 115 19.97 -1.40 -15.13
N GLU A 116 20.31 -1.26 -16.40
CA GLU A 116 20.10 -2.35 -17.37
C GLU A 116 20.85 -3.61 -16.92
N PRO A 117 20.29 -4.81 -17.15
CA PRO A 117 19.07 -5.12 -17.91
C PRO A 117 17.80 -5.25 -17.04
N TYR A 118 17.79 -4.74 -15.81
CA TYR A 118 16.67 -4.96 -14.88
C TYR A 118 15.45 -4.09 -15.20
N ASP A 119 14.26 -4.66 -15.08
CA ASP A 119 12.99 -3.95 -15.30
C ASP A 119 12.58 -3.16 -14.05
N SER A 120 12.62 -1.82 -14.16
CA SER A 120 12.26 -0.90 -13.09
C SER A 120 10.75 -0.85 -12.81
N VAL A 121 9.92 -1.07 -13.83
CA VAL A 121 8.45 -1.12 -13.68
C VAL A 121 8.06 -2.41 -12.96
N GLU A 122 8.64 -3.54 -13.36
CA GLU A 122 8.41 -4.83 -12.69
C GLU A 122 8.82 -4.78 -11.21
N GLU A 123 10.00 -4.25 -10.89
CA GLU A 123 10.44 -4.10 -9.49
C GLU A 123 9.51 -3.16 -8.70
N THR A 124 9.00 -2.11 -9.34
CA THR A 124 8.00 -1.20 -8.74
C THR A 124 6.70 -1.93 -8.43
N LEU A 125 6.19 -2.74 -9.36
CA LEU A 125 4.98 -3.55 -9.17
C LEU A 125 5.17 -4.59 -8.06
N ASN A 126 6.33 -5.25 -8.03
CA ASN A 126 6.69 -6.17 -6.96
C ASN A 126 6.70 -5.48 -5.59
N TRP A 127 7.17 -4.22 -5.54
CA TRP A 127 7.19 -3.44 -4.31
C TRP A 127 5.80 -3.06 -3.80
N ILE A 128 4.91 -2.53 -4.66
CA ILE A 128 3.55 -2.13 -4.25
C ILE A 128 2.68 -3.35 -3.89
N ARG A 129 2.98 -4.52 -4.48
CA ARG A 129 2.31 -5.82 -4.25
C ARG A 129 2.97 -6.67 -3.17
N ARG A 130 3.95 -6.14 -2.42
CA ARG A 130 4.75 -6.93 -1.44
C ARG A 130 3.96 -7.62 -0.32
N PHE A 131 2.67 -7.28 -0.16
CA PHE A 131 1.76 -7.88 0.80
C PHE A 131 0.62 -8.69 0.16
N ASP A 132 0.64 -8.90 -1.16
CA ASP A 132 -0.33 -9.75 -1.85
C ASP A 132 -0.18 -11.24 -1.47
#